data_AF-A0A359EVW6-F1
#
_entry.id   AF-A0A359EVW6-F1
#
_cell.length_a   1.000
_cell.length_b   1.000
_cell.length_c   1.000
_cell.angle_alpha   90.00
_cell.angle_beta   90.00
_cell.angle_gamma   90.00
#
_symmetry.space_group_name_H-M   'P 1'
#
loop_
_entity.id
_entity.type
_entity.pdbx_description
1 polymer ?
#
loop_
_entity_poly.entity_id
_entity_poly.type
_entity_poly.pdbx_seq_one_letter_code
_entity_poly.pdbx_strand_id
1 'polypeptide(L)'
;MSKYTDDDIREMKKVTIQAAAQYLGISPMALTLGMRNALLPIGFAVKNDDNAYSNTWHYVIVPERLIAYKHGKINEIQVKNIEDSLSTIVKSFEEMKHDLLFLLKENGGSEG
;
A
#
# COMPACT_ATOMS: atom_id res chain seq x y z
N MET A 1 -6.09 20.79 3.08
CA MET A 1 -6.01 19.73 2.04
C MET A 1 -4.55 19.34 1.89
N SER A 2 -4.22 18.04 1.86
CA SER A 2 -2.83 17.61 1.65
C SER A 2 -2.38 18.07 0.27
N LYS A 3 -1.20 18.70 0.17
CA LYS A 3 -0.67 19.24 -1.10
C LYS A 3 -0.41 18.16 -2.15
N TYR A 4 -0.22 16.92 -1.72
CA TYR A 4 0.11 15.77 -2.56
C TYR A 4 -1.00 14.72 -2.48
N THR A 5 -1.27 14.09 -3.63
CA THR A 5 -2.10 12.89 -3.79
C THR A 5 -1.26 11.61 -3.66
N ASP A 6 -1.91 10.46 -3.64
CA ASP A 6 -1.21 9.16 -3.57
C ASP A 6 -0.32 8.93 -4.81
N ASP A 7 -0.80 9.32 -5.99
CA ASP A 7 -0.05 9.15 -7.24
C ASP A 7 1.15 10.10 -7.30
N ASP A 8 1.01 11.35 -6.82
CA ASP A 8 2.15 12.26 -6.68
C ASP A 8 3.26 11.64 -5.81
N ILE A 9 2.90 10.95 -4.73
CA ILE A 9 3.86 10.30 -3.83
C ILE A 9 4.55 9.10 -4.50
N ARG A 10 3.85 8.35 -5.36
CA ARG A 10 4.42 7.21 -6.11
C ARG A 10 5.40 7.64 -7.19
N GLU A 11 5.12 8.75 -7.88
CA GLU A 11 5.94 9.24 -8.98
C GLU A 11 7.24 9.93 -8.51
N MET A 12 7.33 10.32 -7.23
CA MET A 12 8.55 10.90 -6.68
C MET A 12 9.72 9.91 -6.70
N LYS A 13 10.78 10.27 -7.44
CA LYS A 13 12.07 9.54 -7.39
C LYS A 13 12.61 9.38 -5.96
N LYS A 14 12.35 10.37 -5.10
CA LYS A 14 12.69 10.35 -3.67
C LYS A 14 11.71 11.23 -2.90
N VAL A 15 10.95 10.62 -1.99
CA VAL A 15 10.06 11.36 -1.08
C VAL A 15 10.88 12.07 -0.01
N THR A 16 10.71 13.39 0.09
CA THR A 16 11.40 14.22 1.09
C THR A 16 10.60 14.28 2.40
N ILE A 17 11.28 14.66 3.49
CA ILE A 17 10.64 14.93 4.79
C ILE A 17 9.50 15.94 4.64
N GLN A 18 9.73 17.02 3.89
CA GLN A 18 8.75 18.08 3.66
C GLN A 18 7.54 17.57 2.89
N ALA A 19 7.76 16.81 1.81
CA ALA A 19 6.68 16.24 1.02
C ALA A 19 5.82 15.29 1.86
N ALA A 20 6.44 14.39 2.63
CA ALA A 20 5.74 13.46 3.50
C ALA A 20 4.99 14.15 4.65
N ALA A 21 5.59 15.20 5.24
CA ALA A 21 4.94 15.98 6.30
C ALA A 21 3.68 16.68 5.78
N GLN A 22 3.76 17.30 4.61
CA GLN A 22 2.62 17.93 3.94
C GLN A 22 1.55 16.92 3.50
N TYR A 23 1.97 15.73 3.09
CA TYR A 23 1.08 14.64 2.71
C TYR A 23 0.27 14.10 3.91
N LEU A 24 0.92 13.94 5.06
CA LEU A 24 0.30 13.48 6.32
C LEU A 24 -0.40 14.59 7.12
N GLY A 25 -0.15 15.86 6.80
CA GLY A 25 -0.71 17.00 7.55
C GLY A 25 -0.08 17.20 8.94
N ILE A 26 1.19 16.79 9.12
CA ILE A 26 1.95 16.95 10.37
C ILE A 26 3.18 17.84 10.15
N SER A 27 3.82 18.31 11.23
CA SER A 27 5.04 19.11 11.09
C SER A 27 6.25 18.24 10.67
N PRO A 28 7.21 18.78 9.89
CA PRO A 28 8.46 18.08 9.58
C PRO A 28 9.21 17.58 10.82
N MET A 29 9.18 18.36 11.90
CA MET A 29 9.78 17.98 13.18
C MET A 29 9.10 16.74 13.77
N ALA A 30 7.76 16.73 13.84
CA ALA A 30 7.00 15.57 14.34
C ALA A 30 7.27 14.32 13.49
N LEU A 31 7.36 14.47 12.17
CA LEU A 31 7.70 13.38 11.25
C LEU A 31 9.09 12.82 11.54
N THR A 32 10.12 13.68 11.60
CA THR A 32 11.50 13.23 11.87
C THR A 32 11.62 12.58 13.24
N LEU A 33 11.01 13.15 14.28
CA LEU A 33 11.04 12.60 15.64
C LEU A 33 10.33 11.24 15.69
N GLY A 34 9.16 11.11 15.04
CA GLY A 34 8.43 9.85 14.95
C GLY A 34 9.25 8.76 14.25
N MET A 35 9.93 9.08 13.15
CA MET A 35 10.78 8.12 12.43
C MET A 35 12.01 7.71 13.25
N ARG A 36 12.69 8.67 13.91
CA ARG A 36 13.86 8.39 14.76
C ARG A 36 13.54 7.46 15.94
N ASN A 37 12.36 7.63 16.53
CA ASN A 37 11.89 6.82 17.65
C ASN A 37 11.12 5.56 17.22
N ALA A 38 11.11 5.22 15.93
CA ALA A 38 10.37 4.09 15.37
C ALA A 38 8.84 4.11 15.62
N LEU A 39 8.27 5.28 15.94
CA LEU A 39 6.83 5.48 16.14
C LEU A 39 6.07 5.78 14.84
N LEU A 40 6.80 6.13 13.78
CA LEU A 40 6.24 6.46 12.46
C LEU A 40 6.81 5.49 11.40
N PRO A 41 6.14 4.35 11.13
CA PRO A 41 6.68 3.24 10.32
C PRO A 41 6.56 3.46 8.81
N ILE A 42 6.91 4.67 8.34
CA ILE A 42 6.81 5.09 6.92
C ILE A 42 8.11 4.88 6.12
N GLY A 43 9.14 4.33 6.75
CA GLY A 43 10.47 4.21 6.17
C GLY A 43 11.55 3.91 7.20
N PHE A 44 12.74 4.46 6.99
CA PHE A 44 13.92 4.25 7.81
C PHE A 44 14.51 5.60 8.23
N ALA A 45 14.96 5.67 9.48
CA ALA A 45 15.81 6.72 9.99
C ALA A 45 17.09 6.07 10.54
N VAL A 46 18.23 6.37 9.92
CA VAL A 46 19.52 5.81 10.27
C VAL A 46 20.39 6.94 10.80
N LYS A 47 20.84 6.81 12.05
CA LYS A 47 21.80 7.74 12.62
C LYS A 47 23.17 7.46 12.00
N ASN A 48 23.87 8.51 11.57
CA ASN A 48 25.26 8.37 11.20
C ASN A 48 26.11 8.47 12.48
N ASP A 49 26.87 7.42 12.78
CA ASP A 49 27.71 7.31 13.97
C ASP A 49 29.22 7.45 13.64
N ASP A 50 29.57 8.00 12.46
CA ASP A 50 30.95 8.16 11.98
C ASP A 50 31.89 8.91 12.96
N ASN A 51 31.34 9.69 13.92
CA ASN A 51 32.07 10.19 15.08
C ASN A 51 31.12 10.62 16.20
N ALA A 52 31.62 10.66 17.45
CA ALA A 52 30.87 11.02 18.66
C ALA A 52 30.21 12.42 18.65
N TYR A 53 30.54 13.25 17.66
CA TYR A 53 30.06 14.63 17.51
C TYR A 53 29.10 14.82 16.34
N SER A 54 28.97 13.84 15.43
CA SER A 54 28.00 13.92 14.32
C SER A 54 26.65 13.39 14.79
N ASN A 55 25.71 14.30 15.03
CA ASN A 55 24.32 13.94 15.28
C ASN A 55 23.49 14.04 13.98
N THR A 56 24.03 13.47 12.90
CA THR A 56 23.39 13.53 11.58
C THR A 56 22.53 12.28 11.34
N TRP A 57 21.40 12.48 10.70
CA TRP A 57 20.42 11.43 10.45
C TRP A 57 20.11 11.35 8.96
N HIS A 58 20.09 10.13 8.44
CA HIS A 58 19.66 9.81 7.09
C HIS A 58 18.23 9.26 7.12
N TYR A 59 17.40 9.73 6.21
CA TYR A 59 16.01 9.31 6.09
C TYR A 59 15.75 8.72 4.72
N VAL A 60 15.06 7.59 4.72
CA VAL A 60 14.53 6.97 3.51
C VAL A 60 13.04 6.74 3.76
N ILE A 61 12.19 7.44 3.02
CA ILE A 61 10.75 7.28 3.09
C ILE A 61 10.32 6.36 1.95
N VAL A 62 9.53 5.34 2.28
CA VAL A 62 9.00 4.39 1.29
C VAL A 62 7.59 4.87 0.89
N PRO A 63 7.36 5.25 -0.38
CA PRO A 63 6.07 5.78 -0.85
C PRO A 63 4.86 4.96 -0.39
N GLU A 64 4.87 3.65 -0.63
CA GLU A 64 3.74 2.78 -0.28
C GLU A 64 3.51 2.66 1.24
N ARG A 65 4.57 2.69 2.07
CA ARG A 65 4.41 2.69 3.54
C ARG A 65 3.83 4.00 4.04
N LEU A 66 4.20 5.12 3.42
CA LEU A 66 3.65 6.44 3.72
C LEU A 66 2.16 6.52 3.36
N ILE A 67 1.78 6.02 2.18
CA ILE A 67 0.39 5.97 1.71
C ILE A 67 -0.44 5.08 2.62
N ALA A 68 0.02 3.85 2.90
CA ALA A 68 -0.65 2.93 3.81
C ALA A 68 -0.79 3.51 5.23
N TYR A 69 0.18 4.29 5.71
CA TYR A 69 0.06 4.95 7.00
C TYR A 69 -1.03 6.04 7.01
N LYS A 70 -1.12 6.87 5.96
CA LYS A 70 -2.11 7.95 5.86
C LYS A 70 -3.55 7.43 5.88
N HIS A 71 -3.80 6.34 5.17
CA HIS A 71 -5.14 5.76 5.04
C HIS A 71 -5.47 4.77 6.16
N GLY A 72 -4.53 4.55 7.09
CA GLY A 72 -4.53 3.41 8.00
C GLY A 72 -4.13 2.15 7.26
N LYS A 73 -3.38 1.25 7.91
CA LYS A 73 -3.29 -0.14 7.44
C LYS A 73 -4.73 -0.58 7.13
N ILE A 74 -4.96 -1.15 5.94
CA ILE A 74 -6.23 -1.79 5.60
C ILE A 74 -6.63 -2.61 6.82
N ASN A 75 -7.73 -2.24 7.49
CA ASN A 75 -8.14 -2.93 8.71
C ASN A 75 -8.39 -4.41 8.33
N GLU A 76 -8.10 -5.37 9.21
CA GLU A 76 -8.33 -6.81 8.97
C GLU A 76 -9.74 -7.08 8.41
N ILE A 77 -10.74 -6.30 8.85
CA ILE A 77 -12.11 -6.37 8.32
C ILE A 77 -12.16 -6.06 6.81
N GLN A 78 -11.45 -5.03 6.35
CA GLN A 78 -11.39 -4.67 4.94
C GLN A 78 -10.59 -5.68 4.12
N VAL A 79 -9.52 -6.27 4.67
CA VAL A 79 -8.79 -7.38 4.03
C VAL A 79 -9.71 -8.58 3.85
N LYS A 80 -10.42 -8.97 4.91
CA LYS A 80 -11.37 -10.07 4.87
C LYS A 80 -12.49 -9.85 3.84
N ASN A 81 -13.03 -8.63 3.76
CA ASN A 81 -14.05 -8.29 2.76
C ASN A 81 -13.52 -8.41 1.32
N ILE A 82 -12.25 -8.07 1.10
CA ILE A 82 -11.58 -8.25 -0.21
C ILE A 82 -11.40 -9.76 -0.49
N GLU A 83 -10.94 -10.54 0.49
CA GLU A 83 -10.78 -11.99 0.36
C GLU A 83 -12.12 -12.70 0.07
N ASP A 84 -13.19 -12.32 0.78
CA ASP A 84 -14.54 -12.85 0.58
C ASP A 84 -15.08 -12.49 -0.82
N SER A 85 -14.83 -11.25 -1.27
CA SER A 85 -15.20 -10.80 -2.62
C SER A 85 -14.44 -11.58 -3.69
N LEU A 86 -13.13 -11.79 -3.52
CA LEU A 86 -12.31 -12.59 -4.44
C LEU A 86 -12.76 -14.06 -4.48
N SER A 87 -13.09 -14.66 -3.33
CA SER A 87 -13.63 -16.02 -3.27
C SER A 87 -14.95 -16.14 -4.02
N THR A 88 -15.82 -15.13 -3.91
CA THR A 88 -17.09 -15.07 -4.63
C THR A 88 -16.87 -15.00 -6.14
N ILE A 89 -15.96 -14.12 -6.58
CA ILE A 89 -15.60 -13.98 -8.00
C ILE A 89 -15.11 -15.32 -8.55
N VAL A 90 -14.19 -16.00 -7.84
CA VAL A 90 -13.66 -17.30 -8.27
C VAL A 90 -14.77 -18.35 -8.41
N LYS A 91 -15.71 -18.40 -7.46
CA LYS A 91 -16.87 -19.32 -7.54
C LYS A 91 -17.72 -19.04 -8.78
N SER A 92 -18.04 -17.78 -9.04
CA SER A 92 -18.82 -17.40 -10.23
C SER A 92 -18.11 -17.75 -11.54
N PHE A 93 -16.77 -17.64 -11.59
CA PHE A 93 -15.99 -18.08 -12.76
C PHE A 93 -16.01 -19.60 -12.94
N GLU A 94 -15.95 -20.37 -11.85
CA GLU A 94 -16.05 -21.84 -11.89
C GLU A 94 -17.44 -22.31 -12.35
N GLU A 95 -18.51 -21.67 -11.87
CA GLU A 95 -19.88 -21.92 -12.32
C GLU A 95 -20.03 -21.61 -13.81
N MET A 96 -19.57 -20.44 -14.26
CA MET A 96 -19.61 -20.06 -15.68
C MET A 96 -18.85 -21.05 -16.58
N LYS A 97 -17.69 -21.54 -16.12
CA LYS A 97 -16.93 -22.57 -16.82
C LYS A 97 -17.72 -23.88 -16.93
N HIS A 98 -18.42 -24.28 -15.86
CA HIS A 98 -19.24 -25.49 -15.86
C HIS A 98 -20.41 -25.38 -16.85
N ASP A 99 -21.12 -24.25 -16.83
CA ASP A 99 -22.24 -23.98 -17.74
C ASP A 99 -21.79 -23.99 -19.21
N LEU A 100 -20.65 -23.37 -19.51
CA LEU A 100 -20.05 -23.41 -20.84
C LEU A 100 -19.74 -24.84 -21.30
N LEU A 101 -19.15 -25.65 -20.42
CA LEU A 101 -18.85 -27.05 -20.74
C LEU A 101 -20.11 -27.89 -20.95
N PHE A 102 -21.19 -27.61 -20.22
CA PHE A 102 -22.48 -28.27 -20.39
C PHE A 102 -23.08 -27.95 -21.77
N LEU A 103 -23.16 -26.67 -22.13
CA LEU A 103 -23.68 -26.24 -23.43
C LEU A 103 -22.87 -26.82 -24.60
N LEU A 104 -21.54 -26.87 -24.48
CA LEU A 104 -20.68 -27.46 -25.50
C LEU A 104 -20.91 -28.97 -25.66
N LYS A 105 -21.21 -29.68 -24.58
CA LYS A 105 -21.54 -31.12 -24.62
C LYS A 105 -22.92 -31.38 -25.24
N GLU A 106 -23.92 -30.57 -24.93
CA GLU A 106 -25.26 -30.71 -25.54
C GLU A 106 -25.24 -30.40 -27.04
N ASN A 107 -24.56 -29.32 -27.46
CA ASN A 107 -24.44 -29.01 -28.89
C ASN A 107 -23.59 -30.04 -29.65
N GLY A 108 -22.57 -30.64 -29.01
CA GLY A 108 -21.73 -31.67 -29.62
C GLY A 108 -22.41 -33.04 -29.77
N GLY A 109 -23.52 -33.30 -29.08
CA GLY A 109 -24.30 -34.54 -29.15
C GLY A 109 -25.44 -34.52 -30.16
N SER A 110 -25.66 -33.39 -30.86
CA SER A 110 -26.80 -33.15 -31.76
C SER A 110 -26.49 -33.42 -33.24
N GLU A 111 -25.27 -33.86 -33.58
CA GLU A 111 -24.82 -34.15 -34.95
C GLU A 111 -24.47 -35.62 -35.21
N GLY A 112 -25.06 -36.57 -34.47
CA GLY A 112 -24.84 -38.02 -34.63
C GLY A 112 -26.11 -38.82 -34.85
#